data_AF-A0A2S9GG80-F1
#
_entry.id   AF-A0A2S9GG80-F1
#
_cell.length_a   1.000
_cell.length_b   1.000
_cell.length_c   1.000
_cell.angle_alpha   90.00
_cell.angle_beta   90.00
_cell.angle_gamma   90.00
#
_symmetry.space_group_name_H-M   'P 1'
#
loop_
_entity.id
_entity.type
_entity.pdbx_description
1 polymer ?
#
loop_
_entity_poly.entity_id
_entity_poly.type
_entity_poly.pdbx_seq_one_letter_code
_entity_poly.pdbx_strand_id
1 'polypeptide(L)'
;AMVTDVDRNGITVKDPDGKIRRIEAACKVWSAGVSASPLGRDLADQSGVELDRAGRVKVLPDLSIPGHPNVFVVGDMAAVEGVP
;
A
#
# COMPACT_ATOMS: atom_id res chain seq x y z
N ALA A 1 -16.18 9.25 4.71
CA ALA A 1 -16.73 7.96 5.20
C ALA A 1 -15.73 6.86 4.87
N MET A 2 -15.48 5.92 5.77
CA MET A 2 -14.61 4.75 5.57
C MET A 2 -15.48 3.53 5.30
N VAL A 3 -15.17 2.74 4.27
CA VAL A 3 -15.85 1.46 4.04
C VAL A 3 -15.35 0.44 5.05
N THR A 4 -16.28 -0.24 5.73
CA THR A 4 -15.96 -1.24 6.76
C THR A 4 -16.42 -2.65 6.40
N ASP A 5 -17.30 -2.79 5.41
CA ASP A 5 -17.79 -4.08 4.92
C ASP A 5 -18.30 -3.97 3.48
N VAL A 6 -18.22 -5.08 2.74
CA VAL A 6 -18.70 -5.20 1.37
C VAL A 6 -19.36 -6.56 1.17
N ASP A 7 -20.54 -6.56 0.57
CA ASP A 7 -21.24 -7.79 0.21
C ASP A 7 -21.75 -7.74 -1.24
N ARG A 8 -22.59 -8.71 -1.58
CA ARG A 8 -23.20 -8.82 -2.92
C ARG A 8 -23.98 -7.56 -3.31
N ASN A 9 -24.74 -6.99 -2.37
CA ASN A 9 -25.78 -5.99 -2.60
C ASN A 9 -25.34 -4.57 -2.24
N GLY A 10 -24.15 -4.36 -1.68
CA GLY A 10 -23.69 -3.02 -1.31
C GLY A 10 -22.49 -2.98 -0.39
N ILE A 11 -22.34 -1.83 0.28
CA ILE A 11 -21.25 -1.54 1.23
C ILE A 11 -21.79 -0.93 2.52
N THR A 12 -21.07 -1.17 3.62
CA THR A 12 -21.28 -0.48 4.90
C THR A 12 -20.21 0.58 5.07
N VAL A 13 -20.61 1.80 5.40
CA VAL A 13 -19.69 2.93 5.62
C VAL A 13 -19.86 3.52 7.01
N LYS A 14 -18.72 3.92 7.60
CA LYS A 14 -18.64 4.70 8.84
C LYS A 14 -18.30 6.15 8.50
N ASP A 15 -19.19 7.08 8.84
CA ASP A 15 -18.98 8.52 8.67
C ASP A 15 -18.05 9.08 9.77
N PRO A 16 -17.46 10.28 9.60
CA PRO A 16 -16.53 10.86 10.57
C PRO A 16 -17.12 11.09 11.97
N ASP A 17 -18.43 11.30 12.04
CA ASP A 17 -19.21 11.43 13.28
C ASP A 17 -19.48 10.07 13.96
N GLY A 18 -19.01 8.97 13.38
CA GLY A 18 -19.16 7.62 13.89
C GLY A 18 -20.44 6.91 13.44
N LYS A 19 -21.35 7.59 12.74
CA LYS A 19 -22.57 6.98 12.22
C LYS A 19 -22.25 5.88 11.21
N ILE A 20 -22.93 4.75 11.33
CA ILE A 20 -22.85 3.64 10.39
C ILE A 20 -24.08 3.67 9.49
N ARG A 21 -23.87 3.60 8.18
CA ARG A 21 -24.95 3.52 7.20
C ARG A 21 -24.60 2.60 6.05
N ARG A 22 -25.66 2.11 5.40
CA ARG A 22 -25.62 1.22 4.26
C ARG A 22 -25.76 2.01 2.95
N ILE A 23 -25.02 1.61 1.93
CA ILE A 23 -25.21 2.09 0.55
C ILE A 23 -25.49 0.85 -0.31
N GLU A 24 -26.71 0.74 -0.83
CA GLU A 24 -27.10 -0.32 -1.76
C GLU A 24 -26.46 -0.07 -3.12
N ALA A 25 -25.80 -1.09 -3.67
CA ALA A 25 -25.12 -1.01 -4.95
C ALA A 25 -24.94 -2.40 -5.57
N ALA A 26 -25.34 -2.57 -6.82
CA ALA A 26 -25.05 -3.77 -7.59
C ALA A 26 -23.57 -3.81 -8.04
N CYS A 27 -23.06 -2.68 -8.53
CA CYS A 27 -21.67 -2.54 -8.99
C CYS A 27 -20.86 -1.71 -7.99
N LYS A 28 -19.65 -2.19 -7.66
CA LYS A 28 -18.71 -1.52 -6.75
C LYS A 28 -17.36 -1.46 -7.43
N VAL A 29 -16.81 -0.26 -7.61
CA VAL A 29 -15.47 -0.04 -8.16
C VAL A 29 -14.55 0.36 -7.02
N TRP A 30 -13.46 -0.38 -6.82
CA TRP A 30 -12.52 -0.15 -5.74
C TRP A 30 -11.18 0.32 -6.27
N SER A 31 -10.87 1.60 -6.04
CA SER A 31 -9.61 2.24 -6.43
C SER A 31 -8.82 2.73 -5.21
N ALA A 32 -9.03 2.11 -4.04
CA ALA A 32 -8.36 2.48 -2.80
C ALA A 32 -7.21 1.53 -2.46
N GLY A 33 -6.09 2.11 -2.01
CA GLY A 33 -4.93 1.44 -1.42
C GLY A 33 -4.11 0.60 -2.42
N VAL A 34 -2.84 0.97 -2.60
CA VAL A 34 -1.86 0.09 -3.26
C VAL A 34 -1.07 -0.61 -2.17
N SER A 35 -0.95 -1.93 -2.27
CA SER A 35 0.00 -2.72 -1.49
C SER A 35 1.17 -3.06 -2.40
N ALA A 36 2.39 -2.91 -1.88
CA ALA A 36 3.58 -3.32 -2.60
C ALA A 36 3.61 -4.84 -2.80
N SER A 37 4.39 -5.27 -3.78
CA SER A 37 4.63 -6.68 -4.10
C SER A 37 5.23 -7.44 -2.89
N PRO A 38 4.86 -8.72 -2.68
CA PRO A 38 5.52 -9.58 -1.69
C PRO A 38 7.05 -9.64 -1.82
N LEU A 39 7.60 -9.41 -3.02
CA LEU A 39 9.04 -9.33 -3.27
C LEU A 39 9.76 -8.32 -2.37
N GLY A 40 9.10 -7.22 -1.99
CA GLY A 40 9.68 -6.26 -1.04
C GLY A 40 10.04 -6.91 0.29
N ARG A 41 9.24 -7.89 0.74
CA ARG A 41 9.52 -8.64 1.98
C ARG A 41 10.74 -9.53 1.84
N ASP A 42 10.87 -10.24 0.72
CA ASP A 42 12.03 -11.10 0.48
C ASP A 42 13.33 -10.28 0.44
N LEU A 43 13.29 -9.07 -0.14
CA LEU A 43 14.41 -8.14 -0.14
C LEU A 43 14.74 -7.67 1.27
N ALA A 44 13.74 -7.29 2.06
CA ALA A 44 13.93 -6.90 3.47
C ALA A 44 14.57 -8.03 4.29
N ASP A 45 14.09 -9.26 4.16
CA ASP A 45 14.61 -10.41 4.90
C ASP A 45 16.05 -10.78 4.48
N GLN A 46 16.44 -10.55 3.22
CA GLN A 46 17.78 -10.88 2.70
C GLN A 46 18.83 -9.76 2.84
N SER A 47 18.41 -8.49 2.83
CA SER A 47 19.31 -7.32 2.86
C SER A 47 19.25 -6.51 4.14
N GLY A 48 18.23 -6.74 4.98
CA GLY A 48 17.95 -5.91 6.15
C GLY A 48 17.36 -4.54 5.81
N VAL A 49 16.99 -4.29 4.55
CA VAL A 49 16.35 -3.03 4.14
C VAL A 49 14.98 -2.87 4.79
N GLU A 50 14.68 -1.65 5.23
CA GLU A 50 13.38 -1.33 5.81
C GLU A 50 12.29 -1.20 4.74
N LEU A 51 11.07 -1.56 5.11
CA LEU A 51 9.87 -1.32 4.32
C LEU A 51 9.03 -0.20 4.93
N ASP A 52 8.28 0.52 4.09
CA ASP A 52 7.23 1.42 4.57
C ASP A 52 5.95 0.65 4.95
N ARG A 53 4.93 1.38 5.44
CA ARG A 53 3.65 0.79 5.85
C ARG A 53 2.87 0.10 4.71
N ALA A 54 3.15 0.46 3.46
CA ALA A 54 2.53 -0.13 2.27
C ALA A 54 3.37 -1.30 1.72
N GLY A 55 4.50 -1.64 2.36
CA GLY A 55 5.40 -2.70 1.96
C GLY A 55 6.43 -2.29 0.91
N ARG A 56 6.55 -0.99 0.59
CA ARG A 56 7.53 -0.48 -0.37
C ARG A 56 8.93 -0.47 0.24
N VAL A 57 9.95 -0.75 -0.57
CA VAL A 57 11.35 -0.83 -0.16
C VAL A 57 11.94 0.57 -0.01
N LYS A 58 12.49 0.91 1.17
CA LYS A 58 13.21 2.17 1.36
C LYS A 58 14.55 2.13 0.63
N VAL A 59 14.70 2.99 -0.36
CA VAL A 59 15.90 3.07 -1.20
C VAL A 59 16.69 4.35 -0.96
N LEU A 60 17.95 4.35 -1.39
CA LEU A 60 18.78 5.55 -1.46
C LEU A 60 18.31 6.49 -2.59
N PRO A 61 18.81 7.75 -2.66
CA PRO A 61 18.41 8.70 -3.71
C PRO A 61 18.67 8.23 -5.15
N ASP A 62 19.60 7.29 -5.35
CA ASP A 62 19.89 6.65 -6.64
C ASP A 62 19.05 5.38 -6.89
N LEU A 63 18.08 5.11 -6.01
CA LEU A 63 17.18 3.95 -6.02
C LEU A 63 17.85 2.61 -5.67
N SER A 64 19.10 2.62 -5.21
CA SER A 64 19.77 1.42 -4.74
C SER A 64 19.33 1.03 -3.33
N ILE A 65 19.44 -0.27 -3.00
CA ILE A 65 19.26 -0.76 -1.64
C ILE A 65 20.50 -0.39 -0.80
N PRO A 66 20.34 0.19 0.40
CA PRO A 66 21.47 0.46 1.30
C PRO A 66 22.34 -0.78 1.52
N GLY A 67 23.65 -0.65 1.29
CA GLY A 67 24.60 -1.78 1.40
C GLY A 67 24.68 -2.70 0.17
N HIS A 68 23.81 -2.51 -0.82
CA HIS A 68 23.75 -3.32 -2.05
C HIS A 68 23.72 -2.43 -3.31
N PRO A 69 24.87 -1.83 -3.69
CA PRO A 69 24.95 -0.78 -4.73
C PRO A 69 24.62 -1.28 -6.15
N ASN A 70 24.51 -2.59 -6.35
CA ASN A 70 24.16 -3.23 -7.61
C ASN A 70 22.71 -3.70 -7.67
N VAL A 71 21.89 -3.40 -6.66
CA VAL A 71 20.46 -3.78 -6.58
C VAL A 71 19.62 -2.53 -6.48
N PHE A 72 18.70 -2.37 -7.44
CA PHE A 72 17.84 -1.18 -7.56
C PHE A 72 16.37 -1.58 -7.47
N VAL A 73 15.57 -0.77 -6.77
CA VAL A 73 14.11 -0.92 -6.71
C VAL A 73 13.45 0.31 -7.30
N VAL A 74 12.56 0.10 -8.27
CA VAL A 74 11.92 1.17 -9.06
C VAL A 74 10.41 0.98 -9.13
N GLY A 75 9.69 2.03 -9.55
CA GLY A 75 8.23 2.01 -9.68
C GLY A 75 7.51 1.90 -8.33
N ASP A 76 6.31 1.31 -8.33
CA ASP A 76 5.42 1.28 -7.17
C ASP A 76 5.98 0.57 -5.93
N MET A 77 7.06 -0.20 -6.09
CA MET A 77 7.73 -0.89 -4.98
C MET A 77 8.79 -0.03 -4.29
N ALA A 78 9.18 1.12 -4.85
CA ALA A 78 10.18 2.00 -4.26
C ALA A 78 9.53 3.01 -3.29
N ALA A 79 10.07 3.12 -2.08
CA ALA A 79 9.79 4.21 -1.16
C ALA A 79 10.94 5.21 -1.22
N VAL A 80 10.68 6.35 -1.86
CA VAL A 80 11.60 7.49 -1.92
C VAL A 80 11.04 8.61 -1.04
N GLU A 81 11.91 9.28 -0.30
CA GLU A 81 11.46 10.41 0.52
C GLU A 81 10.96 11.57 -0.36
N GLY A 82 9.84 12.18 0.01
CA GLY A 82 9.29 13.33 -0.70
C GLY A 82 8.53 13.01 -2.00
N VAL A 83 8.33 11.74 -2.33
CA VAL A 83 7.41 11.32 -3.42
C VAL A 83 6.19 10.59 -2.86
N PRO A 84 5.04 10.60 -3.57
CA PRO A 84 3.83 9.87 -3.18
C PRO A 84 4.09 8.38 -2.91
#